data_AF-A0A962RAA5-F1
#
_entry.id   AF-A0A962RAA5-F1
#
_cell.length_a   1.000
_cell.length_b   1.000
_cell.length_c   1.000
_cell.angle_alpha   90.00
_cell.angle_beta   90.00
_cell.angle_gamma   90.00
#
_symmetry.space_group_name_H-M   'P 1'
#
loop_
_entity.id
_entity.type
_entity.pdbx_description
1 polymer ?
#
loop_
_entity_poly.entity_id
_entity_poly.type
_entity_poly.pdbx_seq_one_letter_code
_entity_poly.pdbx_strand_id
1 'polypeptide(L)'
;HHLVLFDLPLNPDLLEQRIGRLDRIGQKHDIQIHVPYRPGSAGARMLAWYLEGLDAFHAPCPDAITVFDRLGDRLQALLANDDEAAFDTLLNDTRTLHAELTEKVKSGRDRLLELNSHRTEVGDDLIAAIETIDRDPGLENLMNGIFDAFGVDTEELGTYRWLAKPSERMLGDGFPGLPEDGIAFSVRRSTALTREDEAFLSWEHPMVRDALDLLDQTGLGNSAVTVIRDAKLPAGTLLLEALFRVECTAPLALDLARYLGDSHLRVLVDKTGRDLAPRVPHERLRGQCLFRDRAVAGKLLRSQQDAIRALYGHADVRAGEAMQKLLGNAQEAANDLLGAEIARLESLRTVNPSVREDEITLLREHAEAVRNALSAGELQLDALHLIVAT
;
A
#
# COMPACT_ATOMS: atom_id res chain seq x y z
N HIS A 1 -8.23 -4.47 27.52
CA HIS A 1 -9.21 -3.48 27.04
C HIS A 1 -10.42 -3.51 27.94
N HIS A 2 -10.96 -2.36 28.35
CA HIS A 2 -12.09 -2.31 29.29
C HIS A 2 -13.23 -1.49 28.70
N LEU A 3 -14.43 -2.06 28.67
CA LEU A 3 -15.65 -1.38 28.24
C LEU A 3 -16.58 -1.27 29.45
N VAL A 4 -16.99 -0.06 29.81
CA VAL A 4 -17.97 0.17 30.88
C VAL A 4 -19.28 0.61 30.24
N LEU A 5 -20.33 -0.21 30.38
CA LEU A 5 -21.66 0.10 29.88
C LEU A 5 -22.52 0.64 31.02
N PHE A 6 -22.65 1.97 31.09
CA PHE A 6 -23.43 2.62 32.15
C PHE A 6 -24.94 2.39 32.00
N ASP A 7 -25.39 2.12 30.79
CA ASP A 7 -26.74 1.71 30.43
C ASP A 7 -26.70 0.60 29.38
N LEU A 8 -27.79 -0.15 29.28
CA LEU A 8 -28.02 -1.12 28.23
C LEU A 8 -29.11 -0.59 27.28
N PRO A 9 -28.84 -0.55 25.96
CA PRO A 9 -29.86 -0.14 25.01
C PRO A 9 -30.98 -1.18 24.97
N LEU A 10 -32.19 -0.79 24.56
CA LEU A 10 -33.28 -1.75 24.36
C LEU A 10 -33.07 -2.59 23.10
N ASN A 11 -32.57 -1.96 22.02
CA ASN A 11 -32.29 -2.64 20.76
C ASN A 11 -30.92 -3.37 20.84
N PRO A 12 -30.86 -4.70 20.64
CA PRO A 12 -29.63 -5.49 20.68
C PRO A 12 -28.55 -5.04 19.69
N ASP A 13 -28.91 -4.53 18.50
CA ASP A 13 -27.91 -4.09 17.52
C ASP A 13 -27.06 -2.93 18.06
N LEU A 14 -27.64 -2.08 18.90
CA LEU A 14 -26.90 -0.98 19.52
C LEU A 14 -25.91 -1.49 20.58
N LEU A 15 -26.20 -2.61 21.23
CA LEU A 15 -25.27 -3.25 22.16
C LEU A 15 -24.08 -3.81 21.39
N GLU A 16 -24.35 -4.58 20.33
CA GLU A 16 -23.33 -5.14 19.44
C GLU A 16 -22.47 -4.02 18.82
N GLN A 17 -23.06 -2.92 18.37
CA GLN A 17 -22.31 -1.76 17.88
C GLN A 17 -21.40 -1.12 18.94
N ARG A 18 -21.84 -1.06 20.20
CA ARG A 18 -21.01 -0.54 21.31
C ARG A 18 -19.83 -1.47 21.58
N ILE A 19 -20.06 -2.78 21.60
CA ILE A 19 -19.02 -3.79 21.82
C ILE A 19 -18.05 -3.82 20.63
N GLY A 20 -18.56 -3.85 19.39
CA GLY A 20 -17.80 -3.87 18.13
C GLY A 20 -16.96 -2.62 17.83
N ARG A 21 -17.02 -1.58 18.66
CA ARG A 21 -16.01 -0.50 18.64
C ARG A 21 -14.68 -0.97 19.21
N LEU A 22 -14.71 -1.90 20.18
CA LEU A 22 -13.52 -2.55 20.73
C LEU A 22 -13.32 -3.94 20.16
N ASP A 23 -14.39 -4.73 19.96
CA ASP A 23 -14.32 -6.10 19.44
C ASP A 23 -14.01 -6.12 17.95
N ARG A 24 -12.72 -5.96 17.66
CA ARG A 24 -12.16 -5.88 16.32
C ARG A 24 -10.86 -6.68 16.27
N ILE A 25 -10.59 -7.26 15.10
CA ILE A 25 -9.31 -7.90 14.82
C ILE A 25 -8.18 -6.86 14.99
N GLY A 26 -7.11 -7.25 15.68
CA GLY A 26 -5.95 -6.38 15.96
C GLY A 26 -5.87 -5.86 17.40
N GLN A 27 -6.85 -6.17 18.26
CA GLN A 27 -6.72 -5.88 19.70
C GLN A 27 -5.69 -6.79 20.36
N LYS A 28 -4.89 -6.22 21.28
CA LYS A 28 -3.80 -6.93 21.99
C LYS A 28 -4.24 -7.80 23.17
N HIS A 29 -5.44 -7.57 23.69
CA HIS A 29 -5.93 -8.22 24.90
C HIS A 29 -7.44 -8.38 24.82
N ASP A 30 -7.95 -9.42 25.47
CA ASP A 30 -9.38 -9.64 25.65
C ASP A 30 -10.11 -8.40 26.19
N ILE A 31 -11.37 -8.28 25.82
CA ILE A 31 -12.24 -7.20 26.23
C ILE A 31 -12.93 -7.60 27.53
N GLN A 32 -12.76 -6.76 28.55
CA GLN A 32 -13.42 -6.93 29.84
C GLN A 32 -14.60 -5.98 29.88
N ILE A 33 -15.82 -6.52 29.83
CA ILE A 33 -17.06 -5.74 29.84
C ILE A 33 -17.57 -5.61 31.28
N HIS A 34 -17.75 -4.37 31.73
CA HIS A 34 -18.26 -4.03 33.05
C HIS A 34 -19.62 -3.36 32.90
N VAL A 35 -20.66 -3.96 33.46
CA VAL A 35 -22.02 -3.42 33.42
C VAL A 35 -22.49 -3.10 34.84
N PRO A 36 -22.20 -1.91 35.39
CA PRO A 36 -22.75 -1.51 36.68
C PRO A 36 -24.27 -1.38 36.58
N TYR A 37 -25.00 -2.05 37.46
CA TYR A 37 -26.47 -1.99 37.49
C TYR A 37 -26.98 -1.88 38.92
N ARG A 38 -28.22 -1.37 39.05
CA ARG A 38 -28.92 -1.32 40.34
C ARG A 38 -29.78 -2.57 40.50
N PRO A 39 -29.65 -3.34 41.59
CA PRO A 39 -30.52 -4.48 41.87
C PRO A 39 -32.01 -4.07 41.87
N GLY A 40 -32.87 -4.92 41.31
CA GLY A 40 -34.32 -4.68 41.23
C GLY A 40 -34.74 -3.55 40.26
N SER A 41 -33.85 -3.13 39.35
CA SER A 41 -34.19 -2.12 38.33
C SER A 41 -34.50 -2.77 36.97
N ALA A 42 -35.16 -2.02 36.08
CA ALA A 42 -35.31 -2.41 34.68
C ALA A 42 -33.95 -2.72 34.01
N GLY A 43 -32.88 -2.03 34.39
CA GLY A 43 -31.52 -2.32 33.91
C GLY A 43 -31.00 -3.69 34.35
N ALA A 44 -31.37 -4.15 35.55
CA ALA A 44 -31.03 -5.51 36.01
C ALA A 44 -31.73 -6.59 35.18
N ARG A 45 -33.02 -6.38 34.86
CA ARG A 45 -33.79 -7.28 33.97
C ARG A 45 -33.24 -7.23 32.55
N MET A 46 -32.90 -6.06 32.03
CA MET A 46 -32.27 -5.94 30.71
C MET A 46 -30.94 -6.69 30.64
N LEU A 47 -30.11 -6.57 31.68
CA LEU A 47 -28.85 -7.31 31.80
C LEU A 47 -29.10 -8.82 31.82
N ALA A 48 -30.05 -9.29 32.63
CA ALA A 48 -30.42 -10.70 32.67
C ALA A 48 -30.89 -11.19 31.29
N TRP A 49 -31.73 -10.43 30.59
CA TRP A 49 -32.18 -10.82 29.25
C TRP A 49 -31.04 -10.95 28.24
N TYR A 50 -30.10 -9.99 28.21
CA TYR A 50 -28.93 -10.09 27.34
C TYR A 50 -27.98 -11.22 27.70
N LEU A 51 -27.69 -11.40 28.99
CA LEU A 51 -26.71 -12.38 29.46
C LEU A 51 -27.27 -13.80 29.44
N GLU A 52 -28.46 -13.98 29.99
CA GLU A 52 -29.06 -15.29 30.19
C GLU A 52 -29.94 -15.72 29.02
N GLY A 53 -30.58 -14.79 28.33
CA GLY A 53 -31.45 -15.06 27.20
C GLY A 53 -30.68 -15.23 25.89
N LEU A 54 -29.81 -14.26 25.59
CA LEU A 54 -29.10 -14.16 24.30
C LEU A 54 -27.60 -14.49 24.34
N ASP A 55 -27.00 -14.55 25.54
CA ASP A 55 -25.54 -14.65 25.73
C ASP A 55 -24.72 -13.58 24.97
N ALA A 56 -25.31 -12.39 24.79
CA ALA A 56 -24.84 -11.35 23.86
C ALA A 56 -23.55 -10.62 24.32
N PHE A 57 -22.95 -11.00 25.45
CA PHE A 57 -21.70 -10.41 25.94
C PHE A 57 -20.47 -11.30 25.71
N HIS A 58 -20.67 -12.61 25.54
CA HIS A 58 -19.56 -13.55 25.39
C HIS A 58 -19.25 -13.88 23.93
N ALA A 59 -20.27 -13.82 23.06
CA ALA A 59 -20.12 -14.10 21.64
C ALA A 59 -21.04 -13.18 20.81
N PRO A 60 -20.68 -12.90 19.54
CA PRO A 60 -21.56 -12.18 18.63
C PRO A 60 -22.90 -12.89 18.46
N CYS A 61 -24.01 -12.16 18.59
CA CYS A 61 -25.37 -12.69 18.48
C CYS A 61 -26.08 -12.11 17.24
N PRO A 62 -25.87 -12.69 16.04
CA PRO A 62 -26.42 -12.15 14.79
C PRO A 62 -27.95 -12.26 14.70
N ASP A 63 -28.56 -13.12 15.50
CA ASP A 63 -29.99 -13.36 15.56
C ASP A 63 -30.71 -12.49 16.62
N ALA A 64 -29.96 -11.71 17.41
CA ALA A 64 -30.50 -10.93 18.52
C ALA A 64 -31.66 -10.01 18.09
N ILE A 65 -31.53 -9.34 16.94
CA ILE A 65 -32.58 -8.47 16.40
C ILE A 65 -33.84 -9.26 16.02
N THR A 66 -33.69 -10.46 15.47
CA THR A 66 -34.83 -11.32 15.11
C THR A 66 -35.55 -11.82 16.36
N VAL A 67 -34.82 -12.10 17.43
CA VAL A 67 -35.40 -12.43 18.74
C VAL A 67 -36.14 -11.23 19.32
N PHE A 68 -35.51 -10.05 19.27
CA PHE A 68 -36.11 -8.80 19.73
C PHE A 68 -37.37 -8.41 18.96
N ASP A 69 -37.41 -8.59 17.64
CA ASP A 69 -38.62 -8.31 16.83
C ASP A 69 -39.82 -9.17 17.24
N ARG A 70 -39.58 -10.39 17.76
CA ARG A 70 -40.65 -11.31 18.18
C ARG A 70 -41.03 -11.17 19.64
N LEU A 71 -40.08 -10.87 20.52
CA LEU A 71 -40.25 -10.89 21.97
C LEU A 71 -40.08 -9.52 22.64
N GLY A 72 -39.69 -8.49 21.88
CA GLY A 72 -39.35 -7.15 22.35
C GLY A 72 -40.51 -6.42 23.00
N ASP A 73 -41.73 -6.54 22.47
CA ASP A 73 -42.92 -5.95 23.09
C ASP A 73 -43.21 -6.57 24.47
N ARG A 74 -43.04 -7.89 24.60
CA ARG A 74 -43.16 -8.61 25.90
C ARG A 74 -42.06 -8.19 26.85
N LEU A 75 -40.83 -8.06 26.36
CA LEU A 75 -39.69 -7.56 27.14
C LEU A 75 -40.00 -6.15 27.67
N GLN A 76 -40.36 -5.21 26.81
CA GLN A 76 -40.63 -3.82 27.19
C GLN A 76 -41.75 -3.72 28.23
N ALA A 77 -42.82 -4.51 28.11
CA ALA A 77 -43.88 -4.58 29.09
C ALA A 77 -43.41 -5.13 30.46
N LEU A 78 -42.51 -6.12 30.47
CA LEU A 78 -41.98 -6.74 31.68
C LEU A 78 -40.79 -6.00 32.30
N LEU A 79 -40.21 -5.03 31.58
CA LEU A 79 -39.26 -4.06 32.14
C LEU A 79 -39.96 -3.01 33.01
N ALA A 80 -41.24 -2.72 32.74
CA ALA A 80 -42.04 -1.75 33.48
C ALA A 80 -42.85 -2.39 34.65
N ASN A 81 -42.90 -3.72 34.74
CA ASN A 81 -43.69 -4.47 35.72
C ASN A 81 -42.82 -5.45 36.51
N ASP A 82 -43.07 -5.59 37.81
CA ASP A 82 -42.29 -6.46 38.71
C ASP A 82 -42.77 -7.94 38.76
N ASP A 83 -43.31 -8.47 37.66
CA ASP A 83 -43.70 -9.89 37.59
C ASP A 83 -42.47 -10.74 37.25
N GLU A 84 -41.92 -11.45 38.24
CA GLU A 84 -40.74 -12.32 38.06
C GLU A 84 -41.07 -13.62 37.33
N ALA A 85 -42.23 -14.24 37.60
CA ALA A 85 -42.59 -15.51 36.96
C ALA A 85 -42.81 -15.34 35.45
N ALA A 86 -43.44 -14.23 35.05
CA ALA A 86 -43.58 -13.88 33.64
C ALA A 86 -42.24 -13.55 32.96
N PHE A 87 -41.30 -12.94 33.70
CA PHE A 87 -39.96 -12.64 33.21
C PHE A 87 -39.10 -13.89 33.03
N ASP A 88 -39.14 -14.83 33.97
CA ASP A 88 -38.46 -16.13 33.84
C ASP A 88 -38.98 -16.93 32.64
N THR A 89 -40.29 -16.85 32.39
CA THR A 89 -40.90 -17.44 31.20
C THR A 89 -40.37 -16.78 29.92
N LEU A 90 -40.28 -15.45 29.87
CA LEU A 90 -39.69 -14.72 28.76
C LEU A 90 -38.23 -15.10 28.51
N LEU A 91 -37.43 -15.28 29.57
CA LEU A 91 -36.03 -15.72 29.45
C LEU A 91 -35.93 -17.11 28.81
N ASN A 92 -36.77 -18.06 29.24
CA ASN A 92 -36.78 -19.41 28.65
C ASN A 92 -37.26 -19.41 27.18
N ASP A 93 -38.28 -18.61 26.86
CA ASP A 93 -38.73 -18.42 25.48
C ASP A 93 -37.61 -17.83 24.61
N THR A 94 -36.89 -16.83 25.14
CA THR A 94 -35.75 -16.17 24.48
C THR A 94 -34.63 -17.18 24.21
N ARG A 95 -34.22 -17.96 25.21
CA ARG A 95 -33.17 -19.00 25.07
C ARG A 95 -33.54 -20.02 24.01
N THR A 96 -34.78 -20.48 24.02
CA THR A 96 -35.27 -21.49 23.07
C THR A 96 -35.22 -20.94 21.65
N LEU A 97 -35.74 -19.73 21.44
CA LEU A 97 -35.73 -19.08 20.14
C LEU A 97 -34.30 -18.78 19.65
N HIS A 98 -33.44 -18.27 20.52
CA HIS A 98 -32.03 -18.01 20.22
C HIS A 98 -31.29 -19.28 19.80
N ALA A 99 -31.49 -20.39 20.52
CA ALA A 99 -30.90 -21.68 20.19
C ALA A 99 -31.39 -22.20 18.81
N GLU A 100 -32.69 -22.10 18.53
CA GLU A 100 -33.28 -22.49 17.25
C GLU A 100 -32.73 -21.67 16.07
N LEU A 101 -32.63 -20.35 16.23
CA LEU A 101 -32.12 -19.44 15.20
C LEU A 101 -30.62 -19.65 14.97
N THR A 102 -29.85 -19.80 16.05
CA THR A 102 -28.42 -20.10 15.99
C THR A 102 -28.16 -21.39 15.22
N GLU A 103 -28.94 -22.44 15.46
CA GLU A 103 -28.80 -23.72 14.73
C GLU A 103 -29.17 -23.57 13.26
N LYS A 104 -30.22 -22.80 12.93
CA LYS A 104 -30.57 -22.49 11.54
C LYS A 104 -29.42 -21.78 10.82
N VAL A 105 -28.81 -20.77 11.44
CA VAL A 105 -27.65 -20.07 10.88
C VAL A 105 -26.49 -21.04 10.67
N LYS A 106 -26.16 -21.88 11.66
CA LYS A 106 -25.09 -22.88 11.56
C LYS A 106 -25.33 -23.89 10.44
N SER A 107 -26.56 -24.36 10.26
CA SER A 107 -26.94 -25.32 9.22
C SER A 107 -26.99 -24.69 7.82
N GLY A 108 -27.24 -23.38 7.73
CA GLY A 108 -27.24 -22.61 6.48
C GLY A 108 -25.83 -22.16 6.04
N ARG A 109 -24.79 -22.42 6.84
CA ARG A 109 -23.41 -22.08 6.48
C ARG A 109 -22.90 -22.96 5.36
N ASP A 110 -22.59 -22.35 4.23
CA ASP A 110 -21.80 -22.98 3.19
C ASP A 110 -20.32 -22.99 3.61
N ARG A 111 -19.90 -24.12 4.21
CA ARG A 111 -18.53 -24.31 4.68
C ARG A 111 -17.50 -24.25 3.54
N LEU A 112 -17.88 -24.64 2.33
CA LEU A 112 -16.97 -24.56 1.17
C LEU A 112 -16.78 -23.11 0.74
N LEU A 113 -17.84 -22.31 0.79
CA LEU A 113 -17.74 -20.87 0.56
C LEU A 113 -16.86 -20.21 1.64
N GLU A 114 -17.07 -20.50 2.92
CA GLU A 114 -16.26 -19.94 4.02
C GLU A 114 -14.76 -20.30 3.88
N LEU A 115 -14.45 -21.57 3.57
CA LEU A 115 -13.07 -22.02 3.32
C LEU A 115 -12.45 -21.37 2.08
N ASN A 116 -13.25 -21.12 1.05
CA ASN A 116 -12.77 -20.44 -0.16
C ASN A 116 -12.57 -18.94 0.08
N SER A 117 -13.42 -18.32 0.91
CA SER A 117 -13.41 -16.89 1.22
C SER A 117 -12.26 -16.49 2.16
N HIS A 118 -11.83 -17.36 3.07
CA HIS A 118 -10.74 -17.06 4.00
C HIS A 118 -9.67 -18.15 3.98
N ARG A 119 -8.65 -17.95 3.14
CA ARG A 119 -7.48 -18.83 3.03
C ARG A 119 -6.35 -18.31 3.90
N THR A 120 -6.31 -18.77 5.15
CA THR A 120 -5.39 -18.24 6.18
C THR A 120 -3.93 -18.29 5.76
N GLU A 121 -3.43 -19.39 5.18
CA GLU A 121 -2.03 -19.50 4.75
C GLU A 121 -1.64 -18.42 3.72
N VAL A 122 -2.47 -18.22 2.69
CA VAL A 122 -2.24 -17.19 1.66
C VAL A 122 -2.39 -15.78 2.26
N GLY A 123 -3.34 -15.60 3.18
CA GLY A 123 -3.56 -14.34 3.88
C GLY A 123 -2.38 -13.95 4.77
N ASP A 124 -1.84 -14.89 5.54
CA ASP A 124 -0.73 -14.68 6.47
C ASP A 124 0.55 -14.29 5.71
N ASP A 125 0.84 -14.97 4.60
CA ASP A 125 1.97 -14.62 3.73
C ASP A 125 1.83 -13.19 3.15
N LEU A 126 0.62 -12.82 2.71
CA LEU A 126 0.34 -11.48 2.21
C LEU A 126 0.46 -10.42 3.31
N ILE A 127 -0.05 -10.70 4.51
CA ILE A 127 0.09 -9.81 5.67
C ILE A 127 1.57 -9.60 5.99
N ALA A 128 2.37 -10.66 6.04
CA ALA A 128 3.80 -10.56 6.31
C ALA A 128 4.54 -9.74 5.23
N ALA A 129 4.18 -9.88 3.96
CA ALA A 129 4.72 -9.07 2.87
C ALA A 129 4.37 -7.58 3.04
N ILE A 130 3.11 -7.25 3.35
CA ILE A 130 2.67 -5.87 3.59
C ILE A 130 3.37 -5.28 4.82
N GLU A 131 3.48 -6.03 5.91
CA GLU A 131 4.21 -5.58 7.11
C GLU A 131 5.69 -5.33 6.85
N THR A 132 6.29 -6.05 5.92
CA THR A 132 7.68 -5.82 5.51
C THR A 132 7.81 -4.50 4.76
N ILE A 133 6.87 -4.18 3.86
CA ILE A 133 6.80 -2.90 3.15
C ILE A 133 6.57 -1.74 4.14
N ASP A 134 5.63 -1.88 5.08
CA ASP A 134 5.37 -0.89 6.14
C ASP A 134 6.58 -0.65 7.07
N ARG A 135 7.55 -1.57 7.08
CA ARG A 135 8.77 -1.45 7.88
C ARG A 135 9.92 -0.76 7.17
N ASP A 136 9.84 -0.61 5.86
CA ASP A 136 10.89 -0.02 5.05
C ASP A 136 11.02 1.50 5.30
N PRO A 137 12.17 1.99 5.76
CA PRO A 137 12.42 3.43 5.91
C PRO A 137 12.57 4.17 4.56
N GLY A 138 12.55 3.45 3.43
CA GLY A 138 12.74 4.01 2.09
C GLY A 138 11.78 5.17 1.78
N LEU A 139 10.49 5.02 2.09
CA LEU A 139 9.49 6.07 1.84
C LEU A 139 9.74 7.33 2.68
N GLU A 140 10.08 7.15 3.96
CA GLU A 140 10.38 8.27 4.88
C GLU A 140 11.59 9.06 4.40
N ASN A 141 12.68 8.35 4.04
CA ASN A 141 13.89 8.96 3.52
C ASN A 141 13.65 9.68 2.19
N LEU A 142 12.87 9.08 1.29
CA LEU A 142 12.52 9.66 0.01
C LEU A 142 11.73 10.95 0.19
N MET A 143 10.64 10.92 0.96
CA MET A 143 9.78 12.09 1.16
C MET A 143 10.52 13.22 1.85
N ASN A 144 11.33 12.94 2.87
CA ASN A 144 12.18 13.95 3.49
C ASN A 144 13.17 14.57 2.50
N GLY A 145 13.74 13.76 1.60
CA GLY A 145 14.63 14.24 0.53
C GLY A 145 13.91 15.09 -0.52
N ILE A 146 12.70 14.69 -0.91
CA ILE A 146 11.86 15.49 -1.83
C ILE A 146 11.48 16.81 -1.16
N PHE A 147 11.02 16.79 0.09
CA PHE A 147 10.68 18.01 0.82
C PHE A 147 11.87 18.97 0.90
N ASP A 148 13.05 18.50 1.27
CA ASP A 148 14.26 19.34 1.28
C ASP A 148 14.61 19.90 -0.11
N ALA A 149 14.54 19.06 -1.16
CA ALA A 149 14.82 19.47 -2.53
C ALA A 149 13.86 20.56 -3.06
N PHE A 150 12.59 20.49 -2.66
CA PHE A 150 11.56 21.46 -3.03
C PHE A 150 11.41 22.60 -2.03
N GLY A 151 12.22 22.65 -0.96
CA GLY A 151 12.18 23.72 0.04
C GLY A 151 10.95 23.69 0.94
N VAL A 152 10.38 22.51 1.21
CA VAL A 152 9.34 22.30 2.22
C VAL A 152 10.01 22.06 3.57
N ASP A 153 9.61 22.84 4.58
CA ASP A 153 10.16 22.69 5.93
C ASP A 153 9.54 21.46 6.60
N THR A 154 10.38 20.64 7.23
CA THR A 154 9.97 19.44 7.97
C THR A 154 10.40 19.53 9.43
N GLU A 155 9.48 19.28 10.35
CA GLU A 155 9.71 19.29 11.79
C GLU A 155 9.38 17.91 12.38
N GLU A 156 10.26 17.33 13.19
CA GLU A 156 9.98 16.07 13.90
C GLU A 156 9.09 16.34 15.12
N LEU A 157 7.90 15.75 15.14
CA LEU A 157 6.95 15.86 16.26
C LEU A 157 7.10 14.73 17.30
N GLY A 158 7.88 13.70 16.97
CA GLY A 158 8.15 12.54 17.80
C GLY A 158 8.43 11.30 16.96
N THR A 159 8.41 10.13 17.59
CA THR A 159 8.76 8.85 16.95
C THR A 159 7.92 8.57 15.70
N TYR A 160 8.56 8.60 14.52
CA TYR A 160 7.93 8.43 13.20
C TYR A 160 6.78 9.41 12.91
N ARG A 161 6.84 10.63 13.46
CA ARG A 161 5.84 11.68 13.27
C ARG A 161 6.51 12.96 12.81
N TRP A 162 5.99 13.53 11.74
CA TRP A 162 6.57 14.68 11.06
C TRP A 162 5.51 15.73 10.78
N LEU A 163 5.92 16.98 10.70
CA LEU A 163 5.10 18.10 10.26
C LEU A 163 5.77 18.75 9.07
N ALA A 164 5.14 18.65 7.90
CA ALA A 164 5.57 19.36 6.69
C ALA A 164 4.83 20.69 6.58
N LYS A 165 5.55 21.77 6.30
CA LYS A 165 5.01 23.13 6.12
C LYS A 165 5.60 23.81 4.89
N PRO A 166 4.82 24.61 4.15
CA PRO A 166 5.36 25.49 3.14
C PRO A 166 6.40 26.45 3.74
N SER A 167 7.45 26.76 2.99
CA SER A 167 8.47 27.73 3.41
C SER A 167 8.67 28.82 2.35
N GLU A 168 9.33 29.92 2.72
CA GLU A 168 9.74 30.97 1.77
C GLU A 168 10.75 30.48 0.71
N ARG A 169 11.39 29.33 0.94
CA ARG A 169 12.36 28.72 0.02
C ARG A 169 11.72 27.73 -0.93
N MET A 170 10.41 27.50 -0.81
CA MET A 170 9.70 26.52 -1.60
C MET A 170 9.83 26.84 -3.10
N LEU A 171 10.11 25.81 -3.90
CA LEU A 171 10.21 25.93 -5.35
C LEU A 171 8.82 25.84 -5.98
N GLY A 172 8.47 26.84 -6.79
CA GLY A 172 7.17 26.92 -7.47
C GLY A 172 6.05 27.49 -6.61
N ASP A 173 4.81 27.43 -7.13
CA ASP A 173 3.64 28.05 -6.49
C ASP A 173 3.01 27.19 -5.38
N GLY A 174 3.50 25.96 -5.17
CA GLY A 174 2.97 25.03 -4.18
C GLY A 174 3.58 23.62 -4.27
N PHE A 175 3.50 22.86 -3.18
CA PHE A 175 3.83 21.44 -3.15
C PHE A 175 2.54 20.58 -3.23
N PRO A 176 2.50 19.50 -4.03
CA PRO A 176 1.29 18.71 -4.21
C PRO A 176 0.71 18.18 -2.90
N GLY A 177 -0.57 18.45 -2.67
CA GLY A 177 -1.29 18.00 -1.47
C GLY A 177 -0.86 18.65 -0.16
N LEU A 178 0.07 19.63 -0.16
CA LEU A 178 0.52 20.32 1.04
C LEU A 178 -0.38 21.54 1.33
N PRO A 179 -1.11 21.58 2.47
CA PRO A 179 -1.92 22.73 2.86
C PRO A 179 -1.04 23.92 3.32
N GLU A 180 -1.59 25.13 3.30
CA GLU A 180 -0.92 26.34 3.81
C GLU A 180 -0.54 26.23 5.29
N ASP A 181 -1.42 25.63 6.11
CA ASP A 181 -1.18 25.41 7.55
C ASP A 181 -0.21 24.25 7.84
N GLY A 182 0.22 23.52 6.80
CA GLY A 182 1.02 22.31 6.90
C GLY A 182 0.21 21.04 7.19
N ILE A 183 0.89 19.90 7.17
CA ILE A 183 0.31 18.58 7.40
C ILE A 183 1.18 17.78 8.37
N ALA A 184 0.55 17.26 9.42
CA ALA A 184 1.17 16.27 10.29
C ALA A 184 0.96 14.88 9.69
N PHE A 185 2.03 14.09 9.60
CA PHE A 185 1.98 12.79 8.96
C PHE A 185 2.88 11.76 9.65
N SER A 186 2.56 10.49 9.39
CA SER A 186 3.37 9.34 9.76
C SER A 186 3.44 8.34 8.60
N VAL A 187 4.59 7.67 8.45
CA VAL A 187 4.76 6.53 7.55
C VAL A 187 4.48 5.19 8.25
N ARG A 188 4.10 5.21 9.54
CA ARG A 188 3.84 3.99 10.34
C ARG A 188 2.36 3.80 10.55
N ARG A 189 1.81 2.71 10.01
CA ARG A 189 0.39 2.35 10.16
C ARG A 189 -0.07 2.28 11.62
N SER A 190 0.75 1.72 12.50
CA SER A 190 0.44 1.62 13.94
C SER A 190 0.29 2.98 14.63
N THR A 191 1.02 4.00 14.15
CA THR A 191 0.93 5.37 14.65
C THR A 191 -0.33 6.05 14.11
N ALA A 192 -0.58 5.93 12.79
CA ALA A 192 -1.77 6.48 12.14
C ALA A 192 -3.08 5.89 12.70
N LEU A 193 -3.13 4.60 13.02
CA LEU A 193 -4.31 3.97 13.65
C LEU A 193 -4.65 4.54 15.03
N THR A 194 -3.68 5.17 15.71
CA THR A 194 -3.89 5.81 17.02
C THR A 194 -4.26 7.30 16.87
N ARG A 195 -3.92 7.90 15.73
CA ARG A 195 -4.04 9.34 15.42
C ARG A 195 -4.74 9.51 14.08
N GLU A 196 -6.07 9.42 14.10
CA GLU A 196 -6.90 9.62 12.90
C GLU A 196 -6.85 11.06 12.38
N ASP A 197 -6.31 12.00 13.17
CA ASP A 197 -6.06 13.40 12.81
C ASP A 197 -4.79 13.61 11.98
N GLU A 198 -3.91 12.61 11.88
CA GLU A 198 -2.65 12.68 11.13
C GLU A 198 -2.74 11.88 9.82
N ALA A 199 -2.07 12.36 8.77
CA ALA A 199 -2.04 11.66 7.50
C ALA A 199 -1.13 10.42 7.55
N PHE A 200 -1.59 9.30 6.99
CA PHE A 200 -0.76 8.11 6.78
C PHE A 200 -0.16 8.15 5.37
N LEU A 201 1.13 8.43 5.26
CA LEU A 201 1.83 8.38 3.98
C LEU A 201 2.24 6.95 3.65
N SER A 202 1.74 6.45 2.53
CA SER A 202 2.16 5.22 1.86
C SER A 202 2.61 5.55 0.43
N TRP A 203 3.20 4.58 -0.27
CA TRP A 203 3.54 4.72 -1.70
C TRP A 203 2.33 5.06 -2.59
N GLU A 204 1.12 4.72 -2.14
CA GLU A 204 -0.13 4.98 -2.87
C GLU A 204 -0.79 6.32 -2.50
N HIS A 205 -0.29 7.00 -1.46
CA HIS A 205 -0.87 8.25 -0.99
C HIS A 205 -0.77 9.33 -2.10
N PRO A 206 -1.84 10.10 -2.39
CA PRO A 206 -1.85 11.09 -3.48
C PRO A 206 -0.67 12.05 -3.45
N MET A 207 -0.36 12.63 -2.27
CA MET A 207 0.82 13.49 -2.10
C MET A 207 2.14 12.82 -2.52
N VAL A 208 2.31 11.53 -2.25
CA VAL A 208 3.55 10.82 -2.57
C VAL A 208 3.63 10.59 -4.09
N ARG A 209 2.53 10.17 -4.71
CA ARG A 209 2.45 9.98 -6.16
C ARG A 209 2.64 11.29 -6.92
N ASP A 210 1.95 12.34 -6.50
CA ASP A 210 2.05 13.65 -7.14
C ASP A 210 3.44 14.28 -6.91
N ALA A 211 4.09 14.00 -5.78
CA ALA A 211 5.46 14.42 -5.51
C ALA A 211 6.48 13.71 -6.41
N LEU A 212 6.28 12.42 -6.70
CA LEU A 212 7.07 11.68 -7.68
C LEU A 212 6.85 12.22 -9.09
N ASP A 213 5.59 12.45 -9.49
CA ASP A 213 5.27 13.04 -10.79
C ASP A 213 5.87 14.44 -10.94
N LEU A 214 5.87 15.25 -9.87
CA LEU A 214 6.51 16.56 -9.85
C LEU A 214 8.03 16.44 -10.04
N LEU A 215 8.67 15.49 -9.36
CA LEU A 215 10.11 15.25 -9.52
C LEU A 215 10.46 14.94 -10.98
N ASP A 216 9.72 14.01 -11.60
CA ASP A 216 9.91 13.61 -13.00
C ASP A 216 9.70 14.78 -13.98
N GLN A 217 8.74 15.68 -13.71
CA GLN A 217 8.43 16.80 -14.60
C GLN A 217 9.43 17.96 -14.53
N THR A 218 10.06 18.19 -13.37
CA THR A 218 10.93 19.36 -13.17
C THR A 218 12.27 19.25 -13.89
N GLY A 219 12.69 18.03 -14.25
CA GLY A 219 14.03 17.76 -14.78
C GLY A 219 15.16 18.01 -13.76
N LEU A 220 14.81 18.17 -12.48
CA LEU A 220 15.75 18.39 -11.40
C LEU A 220 16.55 17.10 -11.17
N GLY A 221 17.87 17.16 -11.39
CA GLY A 221 18.75 15.99 -11.24
C GLY A 221 19.06 15.26 -12.54
N ASN A 222 18.44 15.63 -13.67
CA ASN A 222 18.69 14.98 -14.97
C ASN A 222 20.11 15.21 -15.50
N SER A 223 20.82 16.22 -14.98
CA SER A 223 22.23 16.41 -15.33
C SER A 223 23.08 16.82 -14.15
N ALA A 224 24.22 16.13 -13.99
CA ALA A 224 25.19 16.44 -12.96
C ALA A 224 26.62 16.26 -13.47
N VAL A 225 27.55 17.03 -12.90
CA VAL A 225 28.99 16.86 -13.11
C VAL A 225 29.67 16.76 -11.75
N THR A 226 30.29 15.63 -11.46
CA THR A 226 30.89 15.36 -10.15
C THR A 226 32.36 15.01 -10.29
N VAL A 227 33.16 15.60 -9.41
CA VAL A 227 34.57 15.26 -9.25
C VAL A 227 34.70 14.29 -8.08
N ILE A 228 35.24 13.10 -8.35
CA ILE A 228 35.47 12.06 -7.34
C ILE A 228 36.96 11.87 -7.09
N ARG A 229 37.30 11.54 -5.84
CA ARG A 229 38.64 11.09 -5.45
C ARG A 229 38.57 9.60 -5.18
N ASP A 230 39.07 8.78 -6.11
CA ASP A 230 39.14 7.34 -5.95
C ASP A 230 40.56 6.86 -6.25
N ALA A 231 41.20 6.22 -5.26
CA ALA A 231 42.57 5.72 -5.38
C ALA A 231 42.76 4.65 -6.47
N LYS A 232 41.66 4.03 -6.95
CA LYS A 232 41.69 3.00 -7.99
C LYS A 232 41.51 3.57 -9.40
N LEU A 233 41.08 4.82 -9.54
CA LEU A 233 40.87 5.46 -10.84
C LEU A 233 42.01 6.44 -11.14
N PRO A 234 42.69 6.32 -12.30
CA PRO A 234 43.70 7.29 -12.70
C PRO A 234 43.11 8.70 -12.80
N ALA A 235 43.88 9.70 -12.35
CA ALA A 235 43.52 11.10 -12.48
C ALA A 235 43.21 11.46 -13.96
N GLY A 236 42.12 12.18 -14.18
CA GLY A 236 41.62 12.56 -15.51
C GLY A 236 40.81 11.47 -16.22
N THR A 237 40.46 10.39 -15.52
CA THR A 237 39.50 9.41 -16.03
C THR A 237 38.11 10.05 -16.09
N LEU A 238 37.44 9.86 -17.23
CA LEU A 238 36.11 10.36 -17.52
C LEU A 238 35.18 9.14 -17.59
N LEU A 239 34.12 9.16 -16.79
CA LEU A 239 33.05 8.16 -16.82
C LEU A 239 31.74 8.88 -17.07
N LEU A 240 30.82 8.21 -17.76
CA LEU A 240 29.46 8.69 -17.94
C LEU A 240 28.50 7.67 -17.34
N GLU A 241 27.80 8.09 -16.30
CA GLU A 241 26.63 7.39 -15.78
C GLU A 241 25.40 7.91 -16.53
N ALA A 242 24.63 7.01 -17.09
CA ALA A 242 23.38 7.32 -17.78
C ALA A 242 22.26 6.45 -17.19
N LEU A 243 21.15 7.10 -16.87
CA LEU A 243 19.91 6.45 -16.49
C LEU A 243 18.97 6.52 -17.69
N PHE A 244 18.61 5.35 -18.20
CA PHE A 244 17.59 5.22 -19.22
C PHE A 244 16.34 4.62 -18.61
N ARG A 245 15.18 4.93 -19.18
CA ARG A 245 13.90 4.33 -18.86
C ARG A 245 13.37 3.62 -20.09
N VAL A 246 12.91 2.39 -19.92
CA VAL A 246 12.21 1.65 -20.97
C VAL A 246 10.74 2.03 -20.91
N GLU A 247 10.23 2.66 -21.95
CA GLU A 247 8.83 3.07 -22.05
C GLU A 247 8.09 2.22 -23.08
N CYS A 248 6.92 1.72 -22.70
CA CYS A 248 5.99 1.07 -23.60
C CYS A 248 4.73 1.92 -23.68
N THR A 249 4.44 2.47 -24.87
CA THR A 249 3.22 3.25 -25.06
C THR A 249 2.02 2.31 -25.13
N ALA A 250 1.19 2.30 -24.09
CA ALA A 250 0.04 1.41 -23.97
C ALA A 250 -1.08 2.00 -23.10
N PRO A 251 -2.34 1.56 -23.31
CA PRO A 251 -3.42 1.87 -22.39
C PRO A 251 -3.14 1.33 -20.98
N LEU A 252 -3.51 2.10 -19.95
CA LEU A 252 -3.35 1.71 -18.53
C LEU A 252 -3.98 0.34 -18.21
N ALA A 253 -5.07 -0.01 -18.90
CA ALA A 253 -5.75 -1.29 -18.74
C ALA A 253 -4.89 -2.52 -19.09
N LEU A 254 -3.75 -2.35 -19.78
CA LEU A 254 -2.82 -3.45 -20.07
C LEU A 254 -1.84 -3.75 -18.93
N ASP A 255 -1.73 -2.84 -17.94
CA ASP A 255 -0.91 -3.03 -16.74
C ASP A 255 0.50 -3.59 -16.99
N LEU A 256 1.21 -2.99 -17.96
CA LEU A 256 2.51 -3.53 -18.42
C LEU A 256 3.58 -3.54 -17.32
N ALA A 257 3.46 -2.65 -16.33
CA ALA A 257 4.37 -2.55 -15.19
C ALA A 257 4.48 -3.87 -14.42
N ARG A 258 3.39 -4.66 -14.39
CA ARG A 258 3.35 -5.99 -13.77
C ARG A 258 4.37 -6.97 -14.36
N TYR A 259 4.74 -6.80 -15.64
CA TYR A 259 5.63 -7.72 -16.35
C TYR A 259 7.03 -7.14 -16.58
N LEU A 260 7.14 -5.82 -16.78
CA LEU A 260 8.40 -5.12 -17.02
C LEU A 260 9.33 -5.12 -15.80
N GLY A 261 8.77 -5.17 -14.58
CA GLY A 261 9.56 -5.04 -13.36
C GLY A 261 10.21 -3.65 -13.27
N ASP A 262 11.51 -3.59 -12.99
CA ASP A 262 12.26 -2.33 -13.00
C ASP A 262 12.58 -1.89 -14.44
N SER A 263 11.91 -0.84 -14.90
CA SER A 263 12.10 -0.27 -16.23
C SER A 263 13.31 0.66 -16.34
N HIS A 264 14.03 0.92 -15.25
CA HIS A 264 15.20 1.79 -15.25
C HIS A 264 16.48 1.00 -15.53
N LEU A 265 17.23 1.47 -16.53
CA LEU A 265 18.50 0.89 -16.96
C LEU A 265 19.62 1.87 -16.65
N ARG A 266 20.37 1.56 -15.58
CA ARG A 266 21.58 2.29 -15.22
C ARG A 266 22.79 1.73 -15.95
N VAL A 267 23.49 2.58 -16.69
CA VAL A 267 24.74 2.24 -17.37
C VAL A 267 25.84 3.17 -16.91
N LEU A 268 27.03 2.64 -16.63
CA LEU A 268 28.20 3.44 -16.28
C LEU A 268 29.35 3.08 -17.21
N VAL A 269 29.60 3.91 -18.23
CA VAL A 269 30.60 3.62 -19.25
C VAL A 269 31.91 4.38 -19.04
N ASP A 270 33.01 3.71 -19.37
CA ASP A 270 34.33 4.31 -19.54
C ASP A 270 34.63 4.63 -21.01
N LYS A 271 35.80 5.23 -21.27
CA LYS A 271 36.27 5.58 -22.63
C LYS A 271 36.40 4.39 -23.58
N THR A 272 36.40 3.16 -23.07
CA THR A 272 36.47 1.93 -23.89
C THR A 272 35.08 1.36 -24.20
N GLY A 273 34.01 1.96 -23.65
CA GLY A 273 32.64 1.48 -23.78
C GLY A 273 32.32 0.27 -22.90
N ARG A 274 33.14 0.03 -21.86
CA ARG A 274 32.88 -1.02 -20.87
C ARG A 274 31.89 -0.51 -19.83
N ASP A 275 30.84 -1.29 -19.58
CA ASP A 275 29.91 -1.01 -18.50
C ASP A 275 30.48 -1.46 -17.14
N LEU A 276 30.48 -0.53 -16.19
CA LEU A 276 30.99 -0.66 -14.84
C LEU A 276 29.84 -0.62 -13.80
N ALA A 277 28.59 -0.34 -14.21
CA ALA A 277 27.46 -0.19 -13.31
C ALA A 277 27.23 -1.41 -12.40
N PRO A 278 27.35 -2.66 -12.88
CA PRO A 278 27.19 -3.86 -12.04
C PRO A 278 28.24 -3.99 -10.92
N ARG A 279 29.38 -3.30 -11.04
CA ARG A 279 30.50 -3.37 -10.08
C ARG A 279 30.63 -2.11 -9.22
N VAL A 280 30.07 -1.01 -9.69
CA VAL A 280 30.18 0.30 -9.06
C VAL A 280 28.78 0.84 -8.81
N PRO A 281 28.26 0.70 -7.58
CA PRO A 281 26.95 1.25 -7.22
C PRO A 281 26.99 2.79 -7.19
N HIS A 282 25.83 3.42 -7.38
CA HIS A 282 25.72 4.87 -7.54
C HIS A 282 26.22 5.64 -6.30
N GLU A 283 26.01 5.10 -5.10
CA GLU A 283 26.41 5.70 -3.82
C GLU A 283 27.93 5.90 -3.72
N ARG A 284 28.72 5.13 -4.48
CA ARG A 284 30.17 5.28 -4.55
C ARG A 284 30.64 6.39 -5.48
N LEU A 285 29.75 6.93 -6.31
CA LEU A 285 30.03 8.03 -7.24
C LEU A 285 29.79 9.41 -6.60
N ARG A 286 29.62 9.46 -5.28
CA ARG A 286 29.47 10.71 -4.51
C ARG A 286 30.81 11.43 -4.41
N GLY A 287 30.79 12.73 -4.72
CA GLY A 287 31.98 13.57 -4.70
C GLY A 287 31.62 15.05 -4.70
N GLN A 288 32.57 15.88 -5.10
CA GLN A 288 32.34 17.31 -5.23
C GLN A 288 31.54 17.59 -6.51
N CYS A 289 30.24 17.89 -6.35
CA CYS A 289 29.40 18.34 -7.45
C CYS A 289 29.84 19.74 -7.90
N LEU A 290 30.13 19.89 -9.20
CA LEU A 290 30.57 21.15 -9.80
C LEU A 290 29.42 22.11 -10.10
N PHE A 291 28.19 21.81 -9.68
CA PHE A 291 27.02 22.69 -9.86
C PHE A 291 27.25 24.11 -9.31
N ARG A 292 28.02 24.23 -8.22
CA ARG A 292 28.38 25.53 -7.60
C ARG A 292 29.51 26.27 -8.32
N ASP A 293 30.26 25.61 -9.20
CA ASP A 293 31.35 26.21 -10.00
C ASP A 293 31.09 26.02 -11.51
N ARG A 294 30.09 26.77 -12.00
CA ARG A 294 29.65 26.72 -13.41
C ARG A 294 30.76 27.09 -14.40
N ALA A 295 31.74 27.89 -13.98
CA ALA A 295 32.84 28.30 -14.84
C ALA A 295 33.79 27.13 -15.14
N VAL A 296 34.17 26.37 -14.10
CA VAL A 296 35.00 25.17 -14.25
C VAL A 296 34.24 24.08 -15.00
N ALA A 297 32.98 23.81 -14.62
CA ALA A 297 32.14 22.83 -15.30
C ALA A 297 32.01 23.14 -16.81
N GLY A 298 31.70 24.40 -17.16
CA GLY A 298 31.56 24.81 -18.57
C GLY A 298 32.85 24.67 -19.39
N LYS A 299 34.03 24.93 -18.79
CA LYS A 299 35.31 24.71 -19.46
C LYS A 299 35.59 23.22 -19.69
N LEU A 300 35.36 22.39 -18.68
CA LEU A 300 35.51 20.95 -18.78
C LEU A 300 34.62 20.37 -19.88
N LEU A 301 33.32 20.69 -19.86
CA LEU A 301 32.33 20.20 -20.82
C LEU A 301 32.71 20.59 -22.26
N ARG A 302 33.14 21.84 -22.49
CA ARG A 302 33.62 22.27 -23.81
C ARG A 302 34.89 21.54 -24.25
N SER A 303 35.83 21.31 -23.33
CA SER A 303 37.10 20.64 -23.65
C SER A 303 36.96 19.14 -23.93
N GLN A 304 35.94 18.49 -23.38
CA GLN A 304 35.71 17.05 -23.49
C GLN A 304 34.48 16.70 -24.33
N GLN A 305 33.96 17.63 -25.12
CA GLN A 305 32.68 17.48 -25.83
C GLN A 305 32.64 16.21 -26.71
N ASP A 306 33.69 15.95 -27.50
CA ASP A 306 33.75 14.76 -28.36
C ASP A 306 33.86 13.47 -27.56
N ALA A 307 34.61 13.49 -26.44
CA ALA A 307 34.72 12.35 -25.54
C ALA A 307 33.37 12.04 -24.87
N ILE A 308 32.62 13.06 -24.45
CA ILE A 308 31.28 12.90 -23.86
C ILE A 308 30.31 12.31 -24.89
N ARG A 309 30.35 12.78 -26.15
CA ARG A 309 29.54 12.21 -27.24
C ARG A 309 29.86 10.75 -27.51
N ALA A 310 31.15 10.39 -27.50
CA ALA A 310 31.58 9.00 -27.66
C ALA A 310 31.11 8.11 -26.48
N LEU A 311 31.24 8.61 -25.25
CA LEU A 311 30.72 7.93 -24.05
C LEU A 311 29.20 7.73 -24.14
N TYR A 312 28.45 8.76 -24.55
CA TYR A 312 27.01 8.64 -24.74
C TYR A 312 26.67 7.56 -25.77
N GLY A 313 27.36 7.54 -26.93
CA GLY A 313 27.15 6.49 -27.93
C GLY A 313 27.42 5.08 -27.40
N HIS A 314 28.42 4.91 -26.53
CA HIS A 314 28.64 3.63 -25.85
C HIS A 314 27.53 3.29 -24.85
N ALA A 315 27.05 4.27 -24.08
CA ALA A 315 25.97 4.07 -23.12
C ALA A 315 24.65 3.69 -23.81
N ASP A 316 24.32 4.35 -24.91
CA ASP A 316 23.13 4.11 -25.73
C ASP A 316 23.10 2.67 -26.29
N VAL A 317 24.22 2.20 -26.86
CA VAL A 317 24.33 0.81 -27.33
C VAL A 317 24.15 -0.20 -26.19
N ARG A 318 24.78 0.04 -25.03
CA ARG A 318 24.68 -0.87 -23.87
C ARG A 318 23.28 -0.90 -23.28
N ALA A 319 22.62 0.26 -23.19
CA ALA A 319 21.26 0.37 -22.73
C ALA A 319 20.29 -0.31 -23.73
N GLY A 320 20.53 -0.19 -25.03
CA GLY A 320 19.76 -0.92 -26.06
C GLY A 320 19.88 -2.44 -25.93
N GLU A 321 21.10 -2.97 -25.71
CA GLU A 321 21.31 -4.41 -25.44
C GLU A 321 20.56 -4.86 -24.17
N ALA A 322 20.61 -4.06 -23.10
CA ALA A 322 19.93 -4.34 -21.85
C ALA A 322 18.40 -4.26 -21.98
N MET A 323 17.87 -3.30 -22.75
CA MET A 323 16.45 -3.15 -23.04
C MET A 323 15.90 -4.37 -23.76
N GLN A 324 16.58 -4.87 -24.79
CA GLN A 324 16.14 -6.07 -25.52
C GLN A 324 16.03 -7.29 -24.59
N LYS A 325 16.98 -7.42 -23.66
CA LYS A 325 16.93 -8.48 -22.65
C LYS A 325 15.78 -8.28 -21.66
N LEU A 326 15.54 -7.04 -21.20
CA LEU A 326 14.44 -6.71 -20.30
C LEU A 326 13.08 -7.01 -20.95
N LEU A 327 12.87 -6.55 -22.19
CA LEU A 327 11.63 -6.78 -22.94
C LEU A 327 11.42 -8.28 -23.23
N GLY A 328 12.47 -9.03 -23.56
CA GLY A 328 12.38 -10.47 -23.72
C GLY A 328 11.94 -11.18 -22.43
N ASN A 329 12.56 -10.85 -21.30
CA ASN A 329 12.17 -11.40 -20.00
C ASN A 329 10.72 -11.02 -19.62
N ALA A 330 10.30 -9.79 -19.89
CA ALA A 330 8.95 -9.31 -19.61
C ALA A 330 7.90 -10.04 -20.47
N GLN A 331 8.22 -10.32 -21.74
CA GLN A 331 7.36 -11.12 -22.62
C GLN A 331 7.23 -12.57 -22.15
N GLU A 332 8.33 -13.19 -21.71
CA GLU A 332 8.31 -14.52 -21.11
C GLU A 332 7.44 -14.54 -19.84
N ALA A 333 7.65 -13.59 -18.92
CA ALA A 333 6.86 -13.47 -17.70
C ALA A 333 5.36 -13.25 -17.98
N ALA A 334 5.02 -12.42 -18.98
CA ALA A 334 3.65 -12.19 -19.39
C ALA A 334 3.01 -13.47 -19.97
N ASN A 335 3.74 -14.20 -20.81
CA ASN A 335 3.28 -15.46 -21.39
C ASN A 335 3.04 -16.53 -20.32
N ASP A 336 3.95 -16.66 -19.36
CA ASP A 336 3.82 -17.64 -18.28
C ASP A 336 2.62 -17.31 -17.39
N LEU A 337 2.48 -16.06 -16.96
CA LEU A 337 1.42 -15.64 -16.04
C LEU A 337 0.03 -15.69 -16.72
N LEU A 338 -0.11 -15.05 -17.88
CA LEU A 338 -1.40 -15.01 -18.58
C LEU A 338 -1.74 -16.36 -19.19
N GLY A 339 -0.75 -17.11 -19.68
CA GLY A 339 -0.94 -18.47 -20.20
C GLY A 339 -1.42 -19.44 -19.13
N ALA A 340 -0.84 -19.38 -17.92
CA ALA A 340 -1.30 -20.18 -16.79
C ALA A 340 -2.73 -19.83 -16.38
N GLU A 341 -3.08 -18.53 -16.36
CA GLU A 341 -4.43 -18.09 -16.01
C GLU A 341 -5.48 -18.48 -17.06
N ILE A 342 -5.15 -18.37 -18.36
CA ILE A 342 -6.00 -18.86 -19.45
C ILE A 342 -6.23 -20.37 -19.30
N ALA A 343 -5.17 -21.16 -19.11
CA ALA A 343 -5.28 -22.60 -18.92
C ALA A 343 -6.10 -22.98 -17.67
N ARG A 344 -5.97 -22.19 -16.60
CA ARG A 344 -6.76 -22.34 -15.37
C ARG A 344 -8.24 -22.10 -15.63
N LEU A 345 -8.60 -21.01 -16.30
CA LEU A 345 -9.99 -20.69 -16.63
C LEU A 345 -10.61 -21.71 -17.59
N GLU A 346 -9.86 -22.17 -18.59
CA GLU A 346 -10.28 -23.24 -19.48
C GLU A 346 -10.57 -24.54 -18.72
N SER A 347 -9.67 -24.93 -17.80
CA SER A 347 -9.88 -26.10 -16.95
C SER A 347 -11.11 -25.92 -16.05
N LEU A 348 -11.26 -24.77 -15.40
CA LEU A 348 -12.41 -24.48 -14.55
C LEU A 348 -13.72 -24.51 -15.32
N ARG A 349 -13.75 -24.02 -16.56
CA ARG A 349 -14.95 -24.07 -17.41
C ARG A 349 -15.44 -25.49 -17.68
N THR A 350 -14.56 -26.49 -17.70
CA THR A 350 -14.97 -27.90 -17.88
C THR A 350 -15.79 -28.44 -16.71
N VAL A 351 -15.63 -27.88 -15.51
CA VAL A 351 -16.26 -28.34 -14.26
C VAL A 351 -17.22 -27.33 -13.64
N ASN A 352 -17.17 -26.06 -14.05
CA ASN A 352 -17.96 -24.96 -13.51
C ASN A 352 -18.64 -24.16 -14.64
N PRO A 353 -19.97 -24.27 -14.81
CA PRO A 353 -20.70 -23.56 -15.86
C PRO A 353 -20.80 -22.04 -15.66
N SER A 354 -20.35 -21.52 -14.51
CA SER A 354 -20.33 -20.08 -14.23
C SER A 354 -19.22 -19.34 -14.99
N VAL A 355 -18.17 -20.04 -15.45
CA VAL A 355 -17.07 -19.43 -16.22
C VAL A 355 -17.52 -19.24 -17.68
N ARG A 356 -17.55 -17.98 -18.13
CA ARG A 356 -18.04 -17.63 -19.47
C ARG A 356 -16.91 -17.70 -20.50
N GLU A 357 -17.26 -18.02 -21.74
CA GLU A 357 -16.28 -18.03 -22.84
C GLU A 357 -15.75 -16.63 -23.16
N ASP A 358 -16.60 -15.61 -22.97
CA ASP A 358 -16.23 -14.21 -23.19
C ASP A 358 -15.08 -13.79 -22.26
N GLU A 359 -15.00 -14.33 -21.04
CA GLU A 359 -13.92 -14.05 -20.09
C GLU A 359 -12.57 -14.60 -20.58
N ILE A 360 -12.58 -15.83 -21.12
CA ILE A 360 -11.37 -16.47 -21.68
C ILE A 360 -10.93 -15.74 -22.96
N THR A 361 -11.89 -15.35 -23.80
CA THR A 361 -11.61 -14.60 -25.04
C THR A 361 -10.99 -13.25 -24.73
N LEU A 362 -11.58 -12.49 -23.79
CA LEU A 362 -11.04 -11.21 -23.35
C LEU A 362 -9.63 -11.35 -22.78
N LEU A 363 -9.36 -12.40 -22.00
CA LEU A 363 -8.03 -12.63 -21.44
C LEU A 363 -6.99 -12.96 -22.52
N ARG A 364 -7.38 -13.71 -23.57
CA ARG A 364 -6.51 -13.99 -24.72
C ARG A 364 -6.20 -12.73 -25.53
N GLU A 365 -7.22 -11.90 -25.79
CA GLU A 365 -7.05 -10.60 -26.47
C GLU A 365 -6.14 -9.67 -25.64
N HIS A 366 -6.34 -9.63 -24.32
CA HIS A 366 -5.49 -8.89 -23.40
C HIS A 366 -4.03 -9.39 -23.46
N ALA A 367 -3.80 -10.70 -23.43
CA ALA A 367 -2.45 -11.28 -23.54
C ALA A 367 -1.76 -10.93 -24.87
N GLU A 368 -2.50 -10.92 -25.97
CA GLU A 368 -1.96 -10.49 -27.26
C GLU A 368 -1.62 -8.99 -27.27
N ALA A 369 -2.51 -8.15 -26.73
CA ALA A 369 -2.26 -6.72 -26.62
C ALA A 369 -1.03 -6.41 -25.75
N VAL A 370 -0.87 -7.10 -24.62
CA VAL A 370 0.32 -6.99 -23.75
C VAL A 370 1.60 -7.35 -24.50
N ARG A 371 1.62 -8.50 -25.21
CA ARG A 371 2.80 -8.90 -26.01
C ARG A 371 3.18 -7.86 -27.06
N ASN A 372 2.18 -7.36 -27.80
CA ASN A 372 2.41 -6.36 -28.84
C ASN A 372 2.98 -5.07 -28.24
N ALA A 373 2.43 -4.61 -27.11
CA ALA A 373 2.90 -3.40 -26.46
C ALA A 373 4.32 -3.55 -25.89
N LEU A 374 4.66 -4.70 -25.29
CA LEU A 374 6.02 -4.99 -24.82
C LEU A 374 7.02 -5.05 -25.99
N SER A 375 6.60 -5.54 -27.16
CA SER A 375 7.49 -5.59 -28.34
C SER A 375 7.84 -4.21 -28.91
N ALA A 376 7.02 -3.20 -28.62
CA ALA A 376 7.19 -1.82 -29.07
C ALA A 376 7.84 -0.92 -28.01
N GLY A 377 8.55 -1.50 -27.03
CA GLY A 377 9.28 -0.74 -26.02
C GLY A 377 10.40 0.11 -26.62
N GLU A 378 10.47 1.36 -26.18
CA GLU A 378 11.47 2.35 -26.59
C GLU A 378 12.38 2.72 -25.42
N LEU A 379 13.61 3.10 -25.74
CA LEU A 379 14.58 3.56 -24.76
C LEU A 379 14.53 5.10 -24.68
N GLN A 380 14.23 5.62 -23.50
CA GLN A 380 14.27 7.05 -23.23
C GLN A 380 15.44 7.36 -22.30
N LEU A 381 16.22 8.40 -22.62
CA LEU A 381 17.22 8.92 -21.70
C LEU A 381 16.54 9.80 -20.65
N ASP A 382 16.78 9.49 -19.37
CA ASP A 382 16.21 10.22 -18.25
C ASP A 382 17.24 11.17 -17.60
N ALA A 383 18.40 10.63 -17.21
CA ALA A 383 19.46 11.41 -16.57
C ALA A 383 20.88 11.07 -17.05
N LEU A 384 21.76 12.06 -17.01
CA LEU A 384 23.19 11.96 -17.30
C LEU A 384 24.03 12.52 -16.17
N HIS A 385 24.98 11.74 -15.69
CA HIS A 385 25.92 12.14 -14.67
C HIS A 385 27.35 11.93 -15.17
N LEU A 386 28.04 13.04 -15.41
CA LEU A 386 29.44 13.04 -15.83
C LEU A 386 30.35 12.99 -14.61
N ILE A 387 31.20 11.97 -14.54
CA ILE A 387 32.14 11.79 -13.44
C ILE A 387 33.57 12.01 -13.91
N VAL A 388 34.31 12.82 -13.16
CA VAL A 388 35.74 13.06 -13.36
C VAL A 388 36.51 12.56 -12.15
N ALA A 389 37.43 11.63 -12.36
CA ALA A 389 38.35 11.20 -11.31
C ALA A 389 39.52 12.18 -11.20
N THR A 390 39.86 12.59 -9.98
CA THR A 390 41.03 13.43 -9.65
C THR A 390 41.99 12.74 -8.71
#